data_AF-A0A958Y8K6-F1
#
_entry.id   AF-A0A958Y8K6-F1
#
_cell.length_a   1.000
_cell.length_b   1.000
_cell.length_c   1.000
_cell.angle_alpha   90.00
_cell.angle_beta   90.00
_cell.angle_gamma   90.00
#
_symmetry.space_group_name_H-M   'P 1'
#
loop_
_entity.id
_entity.type
_entity.pdbx_description
1 polymer ?
#
loop_
_entity_poly.entity_id
_entity_poly.type
_entity_poly.pdbx_seq_one_letter_code
_entity_poly.pdbx_strand_id
1 'polypeptide(L)'
;QQKLIFIKTMLDEDKLNFSFYPKGLLPCHKYREHNATAFEEHLFEAALYCASNGKARLHFTISEKHEDKFDEEFQRIEKIVERKKNTQFDIVFSYQKESTDTIAVTKNNEPFRQEDGSLLFRPSGHGALLDNLNDIDADIIFVKNIDNVVVFKYENEVAYYKKMLGGILLSVQEQAFQYAERLELRTVTDTEITEITNFLKTKLNVVFSSEYDKYSKKYKIEYLMEKLNRPIRVCGMVKNEGEPGGGPFWTKDQADNISLQIVESAQIDKNIRAQKNILKNATHFNPVDIVCGVKNYKGQKYDLHEYVDHNTAFISMKTKTGKDLKALELPGLWNGSMAFWNTIFVEVPLITFNPVKTVNDLLKPAHQVK
;
A
#
# COMPACT_ATOMS: atom_id res chain seq x y z
N GLN A 1 -40.73 9.19 6.19
CA GLN A 1 -40.34 10.58 6.52
C GLN A 1 -38.98 10.65 7.24
N GLN A 2 -38.79 10.00 8.40
CA GLN A 2 -37.51 10.03 9.14
C GLN A 2 -36.29 9.58 8.32
N LYS A 3 -36.40 8.49 7.55
CA LYS A 3 -35.32 8.03 6.65
C LYS A 3 -34.92 9.09 5.62
N LEU A 4 -35.90 9.83 5.08
CA LEU A 4 -35.65 10.89 4.11
C LEU A 4 -34.93 12.07 4.77
N ILE A 5 -35.33 12.46 5.98
CA ILE A 5 -34.66 13.51 6.74
C ILE A 5 -33.21 13.10 7.04
N PHE A 6 -32.99 11.87 7.49
CA PHE A 6 -31.65 11.35 7.75
C PHE A 6 -30.75 11.40 6.51
N ILE A 7 -31.23 10.87 5.37
CA ILE A 7 -30.48 10.89 4.10
C ILE A 7 -30.17 12.34 3.70
N LYS A 8 -31.16 13.23 3.75
CA LYS A 8 -31.00 14.65 3.47
C LYS A 8 -29.96 15.31 4.36
N THR A 9 -30.01 15.08 5.68
CA THR A 9 -29.01 15.60 6.63
C THR A 9 -27.59 15.16 6.29
N MET A 10 -27.43 13.90 5.87
CA MET A 10 -26.11 13.34 5.55
C MET A 10 -25.56 13.81 4.20
N LEU A 11 -26.41 14.02 3.20
CA LEU A 11 -26.00 14.16 1.79
C LEU A 11 -26.27 15.53 1.17
N ASP A 12 -27.22 16.31 1.68
CA ASP A 12 -27.52 17.62 1.09
C ASP A 12 -26.32 18.58 1.30
N GLU A 13 -26.03 19.40 0.28
CA GLU A 13 -24.91 20.34 0.25
C GLU A 13 -24.98 21.40 1.35
N ASP A 14 -26.19 21.82 1.73
CA ASP A 14 -26.48 22.79 2.78
C ASP A 14 -26.46 22.18 4.21
N LYS A 15 -26.06 20.91 4.34
CA LYS A 15 -26.02 20.17 5.62
C LYS A 15 -24.64 19.55 5.83
N LEU A 16 -24.57 18.23 6.10
CA LEU A 16 -23.30 17.56 6.38
C LEU A 16 -22.50 17.28 5.11
N ASN A 17 -23.18 17.13 3.96
CA ASN A 17 -22.58 16.92 2.65
C ASN A 17 -21.49 15.82 2.62
N PHE A 18 -21.66 14.72 3.38
CA PHE A 18 -20.61 13.71 3.53
C PHE A 18 -20.29 12.95 2.25
N SER A 19 -21.16 12.98 1.24
CA SER A 19 -20.86 12.45 -0.10
C SER A 19 -19.74 13.21 -0.81
N PHE A 20 -19.50 14.47 -0.44
CA PHE A 20 -18.45 15.30 -1.04
C PHE A 20 -17.13 15.28 -0.25
N TYR A 21 -17.12 14.78 0.99
CA TYR A 21 -15.91 14.74 1.80
C TYR A 21 -15.06 13.48 1.51
N PRO A 22 -13.73 13.60 1.43
CA PRO A 22 -12.85 12.43 1.40
C PRO A 22 -12.92 11.70 2.74
N LYS A 23 -12.75 10.37 2.72
CA LYS A 23 -12.83 9.54 3.94
C LYS A 23 -11.94 10.03 5.08
N GLY A 24 -10.76 10.56 4.75
CA GLY A 24 -9.81 11.12 5.71
C GLY A 24 -10.42 12.22 6.60
N LEU A 25 -11.38 12.97 6.09
CA LEU A 25 -12.02 14.10 6.77
C LEU A 25 -13.39 13.76 7.36
N LEU A 26 -13.86 12.52 7.21
CA LEU A 26 -15.11 12.09 7.85
C LEU A 26 -14.86 11.87 9.35
N PRO A 27 -15.78 12.30 10.23
CA PRO A 27 -15.73 11.95 11.65
C PRO A 27 -15.80 10.43 11.81
N CYS A 28 -14.72 9.83 12.32
CA CYS A 28 -14.61 8.38 12.51
C CYS A 28 -14.86 7.99 13.96
N HIS A 29 -14.23 8.69 14.92
CA HIS A 29 -14.34 8.34 16.33
C HIS A 29 -14.96 9.47 17.13
N LYS A 30 -15.77 9.11 18.14
CA LYS A 30 -16.37 10.05 19.08
C LYS A 30 -15.68 9.93 20.43
N TYR A 31 -14.90 10.93 20.79
CA TYR A 31 -14.33 11.09 22.12
C TYR A 31 -15.24 11.95 23.00
N ARG A 32 -14.90 12.08 24.29
CA ARG A 32 -15.71 12.82 25.26
C ARG A 32 -15.87 14.29 24.89
N GLU A 33 -14.80 14.90 24.38
CA GLU A 33 -14.72 16.35 24.13
C GLU A 33 -14.86 16.71 22.65
N HIS A 34 -14.61 15.77 21.74
CA HIS A 34 -14.62 16.03 20.31
C HIS A 34 -14.87 14.77 19.47
N ASN A 35 -15.12 14.96 18.18
CA ASN A 35 -15.06 13.89 17.20
C ASN A 35 -13.72 13.98 16.47
N ALA A 36 -13.07 12.85 16.24
CA ALA A 36 -11.83 12.76 15.49
C ALA A 36 -12.10 12.22 14.08
N THR A 37 -11.41 12.81 13.11
CA THR A 37 -11.37 12.35 11.73
C THR A 37 -10.35 11.23 11.57
N ALA A 38 -10.43 10.43 10.51
CA ALA A 38 -9.39 9.45 10.22
C ALA A 38 -8.01 10.12 10.04
N PHE A 39 -7.98 11.31 9.43
CA PHE A 39 -6.77 12.12 9.29
C PHE A 39 -6.15 12.43 10.66
N GLU A 40 -6.94 12.89 11.64
CA GLU A 40 -6.48 13.14 13.00
C GLU A 40 -5.87 11.88 13.65
N GLU A 41 -6.53 10.72 13.52
CA GLU A 41 -6.04 9.46 14.10
C GLU A 41 -4.67 9.04 13.52
N HIS A 42 -4.39 9.30 12.23
CA HIS A 42 -3.08 8.99 11.65
C HIS A 42 -1.95 9.84 12.26
N LEU A 43 -2.21 11.08 12.68
CA LEU A 43 -1.19 11.88 13.38
C LEU A 43 -0.90 11.28 14.77
N PHE A 44 -1.94 10.86 15.50
CA PHE A 44 -1.78 10.19 16.80
C PHE A 44 -0.97 8.89 16.68
N GLU A 45 -1.24 8.09 15.65
CA GLU A 45 -0.54 6.83 15.39
C GLU A 45 0.90 7.05 14.91
N ALA A 46 1.11 7.98 13.96
CA ALA A 46 2.44 8.28 13.40
C ALA A 46 3.42 8.78 14.47
N ALA A 47 2.94 9.53 15.47
CA ALA A 47 3.76 9.94 16.60
C ALA A 47 4.36 8.76 17.39
N LEU A 48 3.76 7.57 17.33
CA LEU A 48 4.23 6.40 18.06
C LEU A 48 5.36 5.67 17.35
N TYR A 49 5.41 5.67 16.01
CA TYR A 49 6.37 4.85 15.25
C TYR A 49 7.16 5.58 14.15
N CYS A 50 6.71 6.76 13.69
CA CYS A 50 7.44 7.59 12.72
C CYS A 50 8.23 8.74 13.36
N ALA A 51 7.97 9.06 14.63
CA ALA A 51 8.60 10.20 15.29
C ALA A 51 10.10 9.96 15.55
N SER A 52 10.94 10.89 15.08
CA SER A 52 12.37 10.95 15.35
C SER A 52 12.76 12.36 15.75
N ASN A 53 13.54 12.52 16.82
CA ASN A 53 13.93 13.83 17.37
C ASN A 53 12.74 14.80 17.58
N GLY A 54 11.61 14.26 18.05
CA GLY A 54 10.39 15.04 18.28
C GLY A 54 9.65 15.50 17.03
N LYS A 55 9.96 14.94 15.84
CA LYS A 55 9.29 15.26 14.57
C LYS A 55 8.79 14.00 13.88
N ALA A 56 7.56 13.99 13.39
CA ALA A 56 7.00 12.95 12.55
C ALA A 56 6.67 13.52 11.17
N ARG A 57 7.14 12.85 10.12
CA ARG A 57 6.81 13.19 8.72
C ARG A 57 5.66 12.32 8.24
N LEU A 58 4.64 12.95 7.67
CA LEU A 58 3.51 12.26 7.05
C LEU A 58 3.34 12.78 5.62
N HIS A 59 3.04 11.84 4.73
CA HIS A 59 2.73 12.15 3.34
C HIS A 59 1.34 11.61 3.03
N PHE A 60 0.41 12.48 2.65
CA PHE A 60 -0.94 12.09 2.24
C PHE A 60 -1.15 12.32 0.76
N THR A 61 -1.51 11.27 0.03
CA THR A 61 -2.03 11.44 -1.32
C THR A 61 -3.53 11.73 -1.25
N ILE A 62 -3.92 12.92 -1.69
CA ILE A 62 -5.30 13.43 -1.64
C ILE A 62 -5.76 13.87 -3.03
N SER A 63 -7.05 14.19 -3.16
CA SER A 63 -7.55 14.87 -4.35
C SER A 63 -7.35 16.38 -4.17
N GLU A 64 -6.76 17.04 -5.16
CA GLU A 64 -6.40 18.47 -5.13
C GLU A 64 -7.56 19.36 -4.72
N LYS A 65 -8.78 19.09 -5.23
CA LYS A 65 -10.02 19.81 -4.84
C LYS A 65 -10.40 19.76 -3.36
N HIS A 66 -9.70 18.97 -2.54
CA HIS A 66 -9.94 18.83 -1.10
C HIS A 66 -8.77 19.34 -0.25
N GLU A 67 -7.72 19.88 -0.85
CA GLU A 67 -6.53 20.39 -0.14
C GLU A 67 -6.91 21.42 0.92
N ASP A 68 -7.65 22.47 0.55
CA ASP A 68 -8.09 23.50 1.50
C ASP A 68 -8.79 22.91 2.74
N LYS A 69 -9.56 21.83 2.56
CA LYS A 69 -10.26 21.17 3.68
C LYS A 69 -9.32 20.35 4.57
N PHE A 70 -8.27 19.78 4.01
CA PHE A 70 -7.23 19.10 4.80
C PHE A 70 -6.38 20.13 5.55
N ASP A 71 -6.08 21.27 4.95
CA ASP A 71 -5.38 22.37 5.62
C ASP A 71 -6.20 22.94 6.77
N GLU A 72 -7.49 23.22 6.56
CA GLU A 72 -8.42 23.65 7.61
C GLU A 72 -8.48 22.65 8.77
N GLU A 73 -8.60 21.35 8.46
CA GLU A 73 -8.62 20.29 9.46
C GLU A 73 -7.29 20.20 10.20
N PHE A 74 -6.16 20.30 9.50
CA PHE A 74 -4.84 20.28 10.13
C PHE A 74 -4.67 21.47 11.08
N GLN A 75 -5.00 22.69 10.65
CA GLN A 75 -4.96 23.89 11.51
C GLN A 75 -5.83 23.74 12.77
N ARG A 76 -6.97 23.04 12.66
CA ARG A 76 -7.87 22.75 13.79
C ARG A 76 -7.22 21.80 14.81
N ILE A 77 -6.50 20.78 14.35
CA ILE A 77 -6.02 19.68 15.22
C ILE A 77 -4.55 19.82 15.64
N GLU A 78 -3.70 20.47 14.85
CA GLU A 78 -2.23 20.49 14.98
C GLU A 78 -1.78 20.72 16.42
N LYS A 79 -2.10 21.88 17.00
CA LYS A 79 -1.68 22.24 18.37
C LYS A 79 -2.17 21.26 19.44
N ILE A 80 -3.33 20.62 19.21
CA ILE A 80 -3.91 19.65 20.15
C ILE A 80 -3.10 18.36 20.09
N VAL A 81 -2.84 17.85 18.88
CA VAL A 81 -2.12 16.60 18.66
C VAL A 81 -0.65 16.75 19.07
N GLU A 82 0.01 17.83 18.64
CA GLU A 82 1.41 18.11 18.97
C GLU A 82 1.64 18.17 20.48
N ARG A 83 0.77 18.87 21.21
CA ARG A 83 0.85 18.95 22.68
C ARG A 83 0.62 17.59 23.34
N LYS A 84 -0.36 16.81 22.86
CA LYS A 84 -0.69 15.50 23.44
C LYS A 84 0.41 14.46 23.20
N LYS A 85 1.08 14.53 22.06
CA LYS A 85 2.10 13.57 21.65
C LYS A 85 3.54 14.04 21.86
N ASN A 86 3.75 15.31 22.18
CA ASN A 86 5.06 15.95 22.27
C ASN A 86 5.89 15.74 20.99
N THR A 87 5.24 15.90 19.84
CA THR A 87 5.79 15.63 18.51
C THR A 87 5.28 16.69 17.55
N GLN A 88 6.17 17.30 16.76
CA GLN A 88 5.81 18.19 15.66
C GLN A 88 5.51 17.38 14.40
N PHE A 89 4.56 17.84 13.59
CA PHE A 89 4.16 17.15 12.37
C PHE A 89 4.56 17.93 11.12
N ASP A 90 5.29 17.25 10.24
CA ASP A 90 5.66 17.74 8.91
C ASP A 90 4.78 17.00 7.90
N ILE A 91 3.75 17.69 7.41
CA ILE A 91 2.73 17.11 6.53
C ILE A 91 2.97 17.61 5.10
N VAL A 92 3.07 16.65 4.18
CA VAL A 92 3.15 16.91 2.74
C VAL A 92 1.95 16.28 2.07
N PHE A 93 1.30 17.04 1.18
CA PHE A 93 0.28 16.54 0.29
C PHE A 93 0.87 16.23 -1.09
N SER A 94 0.40 15.14 -1.69
CA SER A 94 0.55 14.92 -3.13
C SER A 94 -0.78 14.56 -3.74
N TYR A 95 -0.83 14.61 -5.07
CA TYR A 95 -2.03 14.30 -5.83
C TYR A 95 -1.74 13.14 -6.76
N GLN A 96 -2.78 12.43 -7.18
CA GLN A 96 -2.64 11.53 -8.30
C GLN A 96 -2.49 12.39 -9.57
N LYS A 97 -1.41 12.21 -10.33
CA LYS A 97 -1.20 12.97 -11.57
C LYS A 97 -2.30 12.63 -12.58
N GLU A 98 -3.07 13.61 -13.03
CA GLU A 98 -4.14 13.42 -14.05
C GLU A 98 -3.59 12.83 -15.36
N SER A 99 -2.29 13.04 -15.65
CA SER A 99 -1.61 12.42 -16.80
C SER A 99 -1.60 10.89 -16.74
N THR A 100 -1.88 10.28 -15.59
CA THR A 100 -2.00 8.83 -15.44
C THR A 100 -3.39 8.32 -15.74
N ASP A 101 -4.40 9.18 -15.92
CA ASP A 101 -5.77 8.77 -16.16
C ASP A 101 -5.90 8.07 -17.52
N THR A 102 -6.66 6.98 -17.54
CA THR A 102 -6.94 6.22 -18.75
C THR A 102 -8.31 6.57 -19.31
N ILE A 103 -8.44 6.50 -20.63
CA ILE A 103 -9.72 6.67 -21.30
C ILE A 103 -10.65 5.51 -20.95
N ALA A 104 -11.86 5.83 -20.48
CA ALA A 104 -12.91 4.84 -20.34
C ALA A 104 -13.50 4.51 -21.71
N VAL A 105 -13.84 3.23 -21.92
CA VAL A 105 -14.47 2.76 -23.15
C VAL A 105 -15.75 2.00 -22.86
N THR A 106 -16.65 1.92 -23.84
CA THR A 106 -17.88 1.12 -23.76
C THR A 106 -17.56 -0.38 -23.76
N LYS A 107 -18.57 -1.24 -23.57
CA LYS A 107 -18.42 -2.70 -23.74
C LYS A 107 -17.82 -3.07 -25.12
N ASN A 108 -18.08 -2.27 -26.15
CA ASN A 108 -17.60 -2.48 -27.52
C ASN A 108 -16.24 -1.82 -27.81
N ASN A 109 -15.52 -1.32 -26.79
CA ASN A 109 -14.24 -0.60 -26.91
C ASN A 109 -14.32 0.76 -27.64
N GLU A 110 -15.50 1.39 -27.69
CA GLU A 110 -15.61 2.77 -28.19
C GLU A 110 -15.36 3.77 -27.06
N PRO A 111 -14.71 4.92 -27.30
CA PRO A 111 -14.52 5.95 -26.29
C PRO A 111 -15.83 6.33 -25.57
N PHE A 112 -15.83 6.24 -24.24
CA PHE A 112 -17.01 6.57 -23.44
C PHE A 112 -17.19 8.08 -23.42
N ARG A 113 -18.36 8.54 -23.88
CA ARG A 113 -18.73 9.96 -23.88
C ARG A 113 -19.75 10.26 -22.80
N GLN A 114 -19.55 11.38 -22.12
CA GLN A 114 -20.51 11.95 -21.18
C GLN A 114 -21.67 12.60 -21.94
N GLU A 115 -22.71 13.05 -21.22
CA GLU A 115 -23.90 13.68 -21.83
C GLU A 115 -23.57 14.96 -22.59
N ASP A 116 -22.53 15.68 -22.18
CA ASP A 116 -21.99 16.88 -22.85
C ASP A 116 -21.09 16.56 -24.06
N GLY A 117 -20.89 15.28 -24.39
CA GLY A 117 -20.03 14.83 -25.49
C GLY A 117 -18.54 14.70 -25.17
N SER A 118 -18.09 15.13 -23.98
CA SER A 118 -16.71 15.00 -23.51
C SER A 118 -16.32 13.54 -23.29
N LEU A 119 -15.02 13.24 -23.41
CA LEU A 119 -14.48 11.93 -23.08
C LEU A 119 -14.39 11.73 -21.58
N LEU A 120 -14.72 10.53 -21.11
CA LEU A 120 -14.52 10.16 -19.73
C LEU A 120 -13.12 9.59 -19.51
N PHE A 121 -12.31 10.29 -18.73
CA PHE A 121 -11.06 9.78 -18.17
C PHE A 121 -11.31 9.25 -16.76
N ARG A 122 -10.55 8.23 -16.37
CA ARG A 122 -10.63 7.64 -15.04
C ARG A 122 -9.25 7.49 -14.41
N PRO A 123 -9.15 7.71 -13.09
CA PRO A 123 -7.97 7.35 -12.33
C PRO A 123 -7.59 5.89 -12.55
N SER A 124 -6.34 5.65 -12.90
CA SER A 124 -5.80 4.32 -13.25
C SER A 124 -5.52 3.39 -12.06
N GLY A 125 -6.26 3.58 -10.95
CA GLY A 125 -6.10 2.82 -9.71
C GLY A 125 -4.84 3.19 -8.92
N HIS A 126 -4.54 2.41 -7.89
CA HIS A 126 -3.41 2.65 -6.98
C HIS A 126 -2.04 2.59 -7.67
N GLY A 127 -1.94 2.03 -8.89
CA GLY A 127 -0.71 2.02 -9.67
C GLY A 127 -0.15 3.42 -9.95
N ALA A 128 -1.04 4.41 -10.05
CA ALA A 128 -0.66 5.81 -10.21
C ALA A 128 0.03 6.42 -8.98
N LEU A 129 0.09 5.70 -7.85
CA LEU A 129 0.80 6.13 -6.65
C LEU A 129 2.31 5.81 -6.69
N LEU A 130 2.78 5.04 -7.69
CA LEU A 130 4.20 4.71 -7.80
C LEU A 130 5.04 5.98 -7.96
N ASP A 131 4.62 6.91 -8.82
CA ASP A 131 5.25 8.22 -8.99
C ASP A 131 5.39 8.94 -7.66
N ASN A 132 4.30 9.03 -6.90
CA ASN A 132 4.29 9.68 -5.59
C ASN A 132 5.28 9.02 -4.62
N LEU A 133 5.32 7.69 -4.60
CA LEU A 133 6.29 6.94 -3.80
C LEU A 133 7.74 7.17 -4.28
N ASN A 134 7.94 7.25 -5.60
CA ASN A 134 9.22 7.51 -6.24
C ASN A 134 9.71 8.96 -6.03
N ASP A 135 8.85 9.88 -5.63
CA ASP A 135 9.22 11.26 -5.31
C ASP A 135 9.61 11.43 -3.82
N ILE A 136 9.18 10.51 -2.92
CA ILE A 136 9.49 10.57 -1.47
C ILE A 136 10.95 10.21 -1.17
N ASP A 137 11.77 11.17 -0.75
CA ASP A 137 13.13 10.89 -0.24
C ASP A 137 13.10 10.54 1.26
N ALA A 138 13.10 9.23 1.55
CA ALA A 138 13.19 8.69 2.89
C ALA A 138 13.93 7.34 2.87
N ASP A 139 14.49 6.94 4.01
CA ASP A 139 15.16 5.65 4.15
C ASP A 139 14.16 4.51 4.35
N ILE A 140 13.08 4.77 5.10
CA ILE A 140 11.98 3.86 5.38
C ILE A 140 10.66 4.57 5.15
N ILE A 141 9.75 3.92 4.42
CA ILE A 141 8.42 4.45 4.12
C ILE A 141 7.37 3.47 4.63
N PHE A 142 6.46 3.94 5.49
CA PHE A 142 5.29 3.20 5.93
C PHE A 142 4.09 3.57 5.05
N VAL A 143 3.49 2.58 4.38
CA VAL A 143 2.31 2.76 3.54
C VAL A 143 1.10 2.15 4.24
N LYS A 144 0.00 2.93 4.30
CA LYS A 144 -1.24 2.53 4.95
C LYS A 144 -2.45 3.20 4.27
N ASN A 145 -3.58 2.52 4.26
CA ASN A 145 -4.85 3.11 3.83
C ASN A 145 -5.36 4.14 4.84
N ILE A 146 -5.90 5.26 4.34
CA ILE A 146 -6.46 6.35 5.15
C ILE A 146 -7.59 5.88 6.08
N ASP A 147 -8.37 4.88 5.66
CA ASP A 147 -9.54 4.41 6.42
C ASP A 147 -9.22 3.31 7.44
N ASN A 148 -7.98 2.83 7.52
CA ASN A 148 -7.53 1.88 8.54
C ASN A 148 -7.05 2.66 9.77
N VAL A 149 -7.93 2.82 10.76
CA VAL A 149 -7.67 3.59 11.99
C VAL A 149 -8.30 2.88 13.19
N VAL A 150 -7.81 3.19 14.39
CA VAL A 150 -8.35 2.64 15.65
C VAL A 150 -8.49 3.75 16.67
N VAL A 151 -9.31 3.56 17.70
CA VAL A 151 -9.34 4.47 18.85
C VAL A 151 -8.06 4.34 19.68
N PHE A 152 -7.75 5.38 20.46
CA PHE A 152 -6.53 5.45 21.31
C PHE A 152 -6.20 4.21 22.13
N LYS A 153 -7.22 3.44 22.54
CA LYS A 153 -7.08 2.20 23.30
C LYS A 153 -6.20 1.16 22.58
N TYR A 154 -6.22 1.14 21.25
CA TYR A 154 -5.54 0.13 20.42
C TYR A 154 -4.31 0.70 19.70
N GLU A 155 -4.09 2.01 19.70
CA GLU A 155 -2.97 2.68 18.99
C GLU A 155 -1.61 2.08 19.34
N ASN A 156 -1.34 1.81 20.63
CA ASN A 156 -0.05 1.26 21.06
C ASN A 156 0.20 -0.16 20.54
N GLU A 157 -0.85 -0.97 20.46
CA GLU A 157 -0.76 -2.33 19.93
C GLU A 157 -0.49 -2.29 18.42
N VAL A 158 -1.22 -1.44 17.68
CA VAL A 158 -0.96 -1.22 16.24
C VAL A 158 0.46 -0.72 16.01
N ALA A 159 0.91 0.28 16.78
CA ALA A 159 2.25 0.84 16.67
C ALA A 159 3.36 -0.17 17.00
N TYR A 160 3.12 -1.10 17.92
CA TYR A 160 4.06 -2.19 18.22
C TYR A 160 4.31 -3.05 16.98
N TYR A 161 3.25 -3.50 16.29
CA TYR A 161 3.40 -4.30 15.08
C TYR A 161 3.97 -3.51 13.90
N LYS A 162 3.65 -2.22 13.77
CA LYS A 162 4.32 -1.32 12.81
C LYS A 162 5.84 -1.28 13.02
N LYS A 163 6.29 -1.08 14.27
CA LYS A 163 7.71 -1.10 14.62
C LYS A 163 8.35 -2.45 14.36
N MET A 164 7.65 -3.55 14.64
CA MET A 164 8.11 -4.90 14.34
C MET A 164 8.36 -5.10 12.85
N LEU A 165 7.42 -4.68 11.98
CA LEU A 165 7.61 -4.73 10.52
C LEU A 165 8.82 -3.90 10.07
N GLY A 166 8.99 -2.69 10.63
CA GLY A 166 10.16 -1.86 10.39
C GLY A 166 11.48 -2.49 10.86
N GLY A 167 11.47 -3.17 12.01
CA GLY A 167 12.62 -3.92 12.52
C GLY A 167 13.01 -5.10 11.63
N ILE A 168 12.02 -5.82 11.08
CA ILE A 168 12.25 -6.89 10.11
C ILE A 168 12.88 -6.33 8.84
N LEU A 169 12.36 -5.22 8.32
CA LEU A 169 12.93 -4.54 7.15
C LEU A 169 14.39 -4.18 7.40
N LEU A 170 14.68 -3.48 8.50
CA LEU A 170 16.04 -3.06 8.85
C LEU A 170 17.00 -4.23 8.98
N SER A 171 16.60 -5.30 9.69
CA SER A 171 17.45 -6.47 9.90
C SER A 171 17.82 -7.17 8.59
N VAL A 172 16.84 -7.33 7.69
CA VAL A 172 17.08 -8.00 6.41
C VAL A 172 17.84 -7.08 5.45
N GLN A 173 17.55 -5.78 5.46
CA GLN A 173 18.22 -4.79 4.64
C GLN A 173 19.70 -4.66 4.99
N GLU A 174 20.04 -4.60 6.28
CA GLU A 174 21.44 -4.55 6.74
C GLU A 174 22.24 -5.74 6.22
N GLN A 175 21.70 -6.95 6.35
CA GLN A 175 22.36 -8.15 5.86
C GLN A 175 22.46 -8.17 4.32
N ALA A 176 21.40 -7.73 3.61
CA ALA A 176 21.42 -7.62 2.16
C ALA A 176 22.49 -6.62 1.67
N PHE A 177 22.67 -5.51 2.38
CA PHE A 177 23.68 -4.49 2.06
C PHE A 177 25.10 -5.02 2.25
N GLN A 178 25.38 -5.67 3.37
CA GLN A 178 26.69 -6.31 3.62
C GLN A 178 27.04 -7.32 2.51
N TYR A 179 26.06 -8.12 2.07
CA TYR A 179 26.27 -9.05 0.96
C TYR A 179 26.45 -8.36 -0.40
N ALA A 180 25.72 -7.28 -0.67
CA ALA A 180 25.87 -6.52 -1.90
C ALA A 180 27.27 -5.87 -2.00
N GLU A 181 27.75 -5.24 -0.91
CA GLU A 181 29.12 -4.71 -0.82
C GLU A 181 30.16 -5.80 -1.08
N ARG A 182 29.97 -6.97 -0.48
CA ARG A 182 30.88 -8.11 -0.60
C ARG A 182 30.93 -8.67 -2.03
N LEU A 183 29.79 -8.77 -2.70
CA LEU A 183 29.70 -9.17 -4.11
C LEU A 183 30.33 -8.14 -5.04
N GLU A 184 30.20 -6.84 -4.74
CA GLU A 184 30.80 -5.75 -5.53
C GLU A 184 32.33 -5.87 -5.57
N LEU A 185 32.97 -6.29 -4.48
CA LEU A 185 34.42 -6.52 -4.43
C LEU A 185 34.89 -7.69 -5.31
N ARG A 186 33.98 -8.57 -5.75
CA ARG A 186 34.28 -9.76 -6.60
C ARG A 186 35.31 -10.74 -6.03
N THR A 187 35.64 -10.63 -4.74
CA THR A 187 36.57 -11.53 -4.03
C THR A 187 35.87 -12.61 -3.21
N VAL A 188 34.58 -12.85 -3.47
CA VAL A 188 33.76 -13.77 -2.67
C VAL A 188 34.17 -15.23 -2.87
N THR A 189 34.18 -15.99 -1.78
CA THR A 189 34.39 -17.44 -1.77
C THR A 189 33.14 -18.19 -2.21
N ASP A 190 33.27 -19.47 -2.56
CA ASP A 190 32.11 -20.29 -2.95
C ASP A 190 31.19 -20.55 -1.74
N THR A 191 31.76 -20.55 -0.53
CA THR A 191 31.00 -20.60 0.73
C THR A 191 30.13 -19.36 0.90
N GLU A 192 30.69 -18.16 0.70
CA GLU A 192 29.93 -16.90 0.76
C GLU A 192 28.85 -16.85 -0.33
N ILE A 193 29.12 -17.32 -1.56
CA ILE A 193 28.10 -17.44 -2.61
C ILE A 193 26.94 -18.33 -2.15
N THR A 194 27.24 -19.46 -1.49
CA THR A 194 26.23 -20.38 -0.98
C THR A 194 25.41 -19.75 0.15
N GLU A 195 26.07 -19.04 1.06
CA GLU A 195 25.44 -18.30 2.15
C GLU A 195 24.47 -17.24 1.63
N ILE A 196 24.92 -16.41 0.69
CA ILE A 196 24.10 -15.36 0.06
C ILE A 196 22.92 -15.97 -0.71
N THR A 197 23.16 -17.08 -1.42
CA THR A 197 22.10 -17.83 -2.10
C THR A 197 21.04 -18.29 -1.10
N ASN A 198 21.46 -18.85 0.04
CA ASN A 198 20.55 -19.31 1.08
C ASN A 198 19.78 -18.16 1.73
N PHE A 199 20.44 -17.03 1.97
CA PHE A 199 19.78 -15.81 2.47
C PHE A 199 18.68 -15.34 1.51
N LEU A 200 18.97 -15.22 0.21
CA LEU A 200 17.96 -14.81 -0.78
C LEU A 200 16.77 -15.77 -0.83
N LYS A 201 17.01 -17.09 -0.79
CA LYS A 201 15.94 -18.11 -0.80
C LYS A 201 15.09 -18.08 0.47
N THR A 202 15.71 -17.96 1.63
CA THR A 202 15.03 -18.22 2.93
C THR A 202 14.55 -16.94 3.63
N LYS A 203 15.21 -15.81 3.41
CA LYS A 203 14.87 -14.53 4.05
C LYS A 203 14.14 -13.59 3.09
N LEU A 204 14.49 -13.61 1.80
CA LEU A 204 13.88 -12.76 0.78
C LEU A 204 12.93 -13.50 -0.17
N ASN A 205 12.72 -14.81 0.05
CA ASN A 205 11.80 -15.66 -0.72
C ASN A 205 12.07 -15.65 -2.23
N VAL A 206 13.31 -15.41 -2.64
CA VAL A 206 13.68 -15.38 -4.07
C VAL A 206 13.67 -16.80 -4.62
N VAL A 207 12.90 -17.02 -5.67
CA VAL A 207 12.93 -18.25 -6.47
C VAL A 207 13.99 -18.11 -7.55
N PHE A 208 14.92 -19.06 -7.57
CA PHE A 208 16.05 -19.04 -8.51
C PHE A 208 15.69 -19.78 -9.80
N SER A 209 16.25 -19.33 -10.92
CA SER A 209 16.19 -20.07 -12.19
C SER A 209 16.77 -21.48 -12.01
N SER A 210 16.18 -22.46 -12.70
CA SER A 210 16.70 -23.83 -12.77
C SER A 210 18.12 -23.92 -13.35
N GLU A 211 18.58 -22.88 -14.04
CA GLU A 211 19.92 -22.82 -14.61
C GLU A 211 20.97 -22.26 -13.65
N TYR A 212 20.56 -21.66 -12.54
CA TYR A 212 21.47 -20.96 -11.62
C TYR A 212 22.64 -21.83 -11.16
N ASP A 213 22.39 -23.10 -10.85
CA ASP A 213 23.44 -23.99 -10.36
C ASP A 213 24.53 -24.27 -11.42
N LYS A 214 24.18 -24.17 -12.70
CA LYS A 214 25.07 -24.35 -13.86
C LYS A 214 25.90 -23.10 -14.19
N TYR A 215 25.57 -21.96 -13.62
CA TYR A 215 26.29 -20.72 -13.89
C TYR A 215 27.74 -20.79 -13.40
N SER A 216 28.63 -20.18 -14.18
CA SER A 216 29.99 -19.92 -13.72
C SER A 216 29.97 -18.98 -12.52
N LYS A 217 31.04 -18.99 -11.72
CA LYS A 217 31.14 -18.12 -10.53
C LYS A 217 30.84 -16.65 -10.82
N LYS A 218 31.35 -16.14 -11.95
CA LYS A 218 31.09 -14.76 -12.40
C LYS A 218 29.59 -14.50 -12.58
N TYR A 219 28.90 -15.37 -13.31
CA TYR A 219 27.46 -15.22 -13.56
C TYR A 219 26.62 -15.43 -12.30
N LYS A 220 27.07 -16.28 -11.35
CA LYS A 220 26.43 -16.38 -10.03
C LYS A 220 26.53 -15.07 -9.26
N ILE A 221 27.70 -14.43 -9.23
CA ILE A 221 27.88 -13.13 -8.55
C ILE A 221 26.98 -12.06 -9.17
N GLU A 222 26.93 -11.97 -10.50
CA GLU A 222 26.06 -11.02 -11.21
C GLU A 222 24.57 -11.28 -10.91
N TYR A 223 24.14 -12.54 -10.97
CA TYR A 223 22.77 -12.93 -10.64
C TYR A 223 22.40 -12.60 -9.18
N LEU A 224 23.28 -12.93 -8.22
CA LEU A 224 23.04 -12.64 -6.81
C LEU A 224 22.95 -11.13 -6.55
N MET A 225 23.82 -10.34 -7.18
CA MET A 225 23.79 -8.89 -7.09
C MET A 225 22.48 -8.32 -7.67
N GLU A 226 22.02 -8.81 -8.81
CA GLU A 226 20.74 -8.42 -9.42
C GLU A 226 19.55 -8.72 -8.50
N LYS A 227 19.57 -9.84 -7.76
CA LYS A 227 18.49 -10.19 -6.82
C LYS A 227 18.58 -9.45 -5.48
N LEU A 228 19.78 -9.15 -4.99
CA LEU A 228 19.97 -8.39 -3.75
C LEU A 228 19.68 -6.90 -3.91
N ASN A 229 20.17 -6.29 -4.99
CA ASN A 229 20.14 -4.84 -5.21
C ASN A 229 18.79 -4.39 -5.79
N ARG A 230 17.74 -4.62 -5.01
CA ARG A 230 16.35 -4.28 -5.31
C ARG A 230 15.72 -3.60 -4.10
N PRO A 231 14.69 -2.75 -4.29
CA PRO A 231 13.87 -2.28 -3.19
C PRO A 231 13.27 -3.45 -2.39
N ILE A 232 13.11 -3.26 -1.07
CA ILE A 232 12.55 -4.27 -0.17
C ILE A 232 11.19 -3.78 0.35
N ARG A 233 10.20 -4.67 0.40
CA ARG A 233 8.93 -4.43 1.10
C ARG A 233 8.65 -5.54 2.10
N VAL A 234 8.28 -5.14 3.31
CA VAL A 234 7.77 -6.03 4.36
C VAL A 234 6.30 -5.71 4.54
N CYS A 235 5.44 -6.67 4.23
CA CYS A 235 4.00 -6.48 4.26
C CYS A 235 3.40 -7.31 5.41
N GLY A 236 2.72 -6.63 6.33
CA GLY A 236 1.88 -7.27 7.33
C GLY A 236 0.68 -7.95 6.63
N MET A 237 0.37 -9.18 7.02
CA MET A 237 -0.75 -9.97 6.53
C MET A 237 -1.62 -10.38 7.70
N VAL A 238 -2.93 -10.17 7.61
CA VAL A 238 -3.89 -10.60 8.64
C VAL A 238 -4.56 -11.89 8.21
N LYS A 239 -5.09 -12.65 9.17
CA LYS A 239 -5.91 -13.83 8.86
C LYS A 239 -7.13 -13.43 8.05
N ASN A 240 -7.44 -14.21 7.03
CA ASN A 240 -8.59 -13.97 6.17
C ASN A 240 -9.87 -14.46 6.85
N GLU A 241 -10.73 -13.53 7.28
CA GLU A 241 -12.04 -13.82 7.88
C GLU A 241 -13.20 -13.72 6.85
N GLY A 242 -12.88 -13.76 5.55
CA GLY A 242 -13.85 -13.63 4.45
C GLY A 242 -13.96 -12.23 3.87
N GLU A 243 -13.01 -11.35 4.19
CA GLU A 243 -12.96 -9.99 3.66
C GLU A 243 -12.67 -10.00 2.14
N PRO A 244 -13.42 -9.22 1.34
CA PRO A 244 -13.18 -9.12 -0.10
C PRO A 244 -11.91 -8.28 -0.37
N GLY A 245 -10.99 -8.83 -1.18
CA GLY A 245 -9.80 -8.09 -1.64
C GLY A 245 -8.64 -9.02 -2.01
N GLY A 246 -7.43 -8.51 -1.91
CA GLY A 246 -6.22 -9.22 -2.25
C GLY A 246 -5.54 -9.94 -1.09
N GLY A 247 -4.60 -10.81 -1.42
CA GLY A 247 -3.83 -11.57 -0.45
C GLY A 247 -2.45 -11.96 -0.98
N PRO A 248 -1.63 -12.63 -0.16
CA PRO A 248 -0.30 -13.08 -0.54
C PRO A 248 -0.38 -14.35 -1.41
N PHE A 249 0.21 -14.31 -2.60
CA PHE A 249 0.26 -15.46 -3.52
C PHE A 249 1.61 -15.57 -4.24
N TRP A 250 1.92 -16.77 -4.70
CA TRP A 250 2.95 -16.98 -5.72
C TRP A 250 2.33 -16.72 -7.10
N THR A 251 2.95 -15.83 -7.86
CA THR A 251 2.60 -15.59 -9.26
C THR A 251 3.68 -16.17 -10.17
N LYS A 252 3.28 -16.50 -11.40
CA LYS A 252 4.17 -16.95 -12.46
C LYS A 252 4.05 -15.97 -13.62
N ASP A 253 5.16 -15.36 -14.02
CA ASP A 253 5.18 -14.42 -15.15
C ASP A 253 5.22 -15.15 -16.51
N GLN A 254 5.26 -14.40 -17.61
CA GLN A 254 5.31 -14.95 -18.97
C GLN A 254 6.63 -15.67 -19.30
N ALA A 255 7.70 -15.37 -18.55
CA ALA A 255 9.01 -16.00 -18.66
C ALA A 255 9.18 -17.16 -17.67
N ASP A 256 8.08 -17.64 -17.11
CA ASP A 256 8.01 -18.72 -16.13
C ASP A 256 8.71 -18.44 -14.78
N ASN A 257 9.07 -17.18 -14.49
CA ASN A 257 9.62 -16.82 -13.20
C ASN A 257 8.53 -16.80 -12.13
N ILE A 258 8.87 -17.25 -10.93
CA ILE A 258 7.97 -17.29 -9.78
C ILE A 258 8.36 -16.21 -8.78
N SER A 259 7.38 -15.45 -8.29
CA SER A 259 7.62 -14.42 -7.26
C SER A 259 6.44 -14.30 -6.29
N LEU A 260 6.70 -13.77 -5.09
CA LEU A 260 5.66 -13.42 -4.13
C LEU A 260 5.04 -12.08 -4.49
N GLN A 261 3.72 -12.08 -4.69
CA GLN A 261 2.94 -10.88 -4.98
C GLN A 261 1.72 -10.79 -4.09
N ILE A 262 1.24 -9.57 -3.90
CA ILE A 262 -0.11 -9.35 -3.39
C ILE A 262 -1.04 -9.37 -4.61
N VAL A 263 -1.90 -10.37 -4.72
CA VAL A 263 -2.80 -10.50 -5.88
C VAL A 263 -4.21 -10.15 -5.45
N GLU A 264 -4.83 -9.20 -6.15
CA GLU A 264 -6.22 -8.83 -5.92
C GLU A 264 -7.15 -9.93 -6.43
N SER A 265 -8.27 -10.17 -5.72
CA SER A 265 -9.28 -11.15 -6.14
C SER A 265 -9.82 -10.93 -7.55
N ALA A 266 -9.73 -9.70 -8.09
CA ALA A 266 -10.13 -9.35 -9.45
C ALA A 266 -9.15 -9.85 -10.53
N GLN A 267 -7.89 -10.11 -10.17
CA GLN A 267 -6.84 -10.61 -11.08
C GLN A 267 -6.82 -12.13 -11.17
N ILE A 268 -7.60 -12.83 -10.33
CA ILE A 268 -7.66 -14.29 -10.29
C ILE A 268 -8.81 -14.76 -11.17
N ASP A 269 -8.52 -15.63 -12.14
CA ASP A 269 -9.54 -16.21 -13.03
C ASP A 269 -10.35 -17.29 -12.29
N LYS A 270 -11.57 -16.91 -11.93
CA LYS A 270 -12.52 -17.77 -11.22
C LYS A 270 -13.10 -18.90 -12.08
N ASN A 271 -12.89 -18.87 -13.40
CA ASN A 271 -13.28 -19.95 -14.30
C ASN A 271 -12.26 -21.10 -14.27
N ILE A 272 -11.02 -20.82 -13.89
CA ILE A 272 -9.98 -21.85 -13.72
C ILE A 272 -10.14 -22.49 -12.35
N ARG A 273 -10.54 -23.77 -12.33
CA ARG A 273 -10.77 -24.54 -11.09
C ARG A 273 -9.58 -24.52 -10.13
N ALA A 274 -8.35 -24.60 -10.65
CA ALA A 274 -7.14 -24.56 -9.85
C ALA A 274 -6.97 -23.21 -9.14
N GLN A 275 -7.09 -22.09 -9.87
CA GLN A 275 -6.98 -20.74 -9.29
C GLN A 275 -8.11 -20.45 -8.30
N LYS A 276 -9.34 -20.87 -8.61
CA LYS A 276 -10.47 -20.79 -7.68
C LYS A 276 -10.20 -21.56 -6.38
N ASN A 277 -9.56 -22.72 -6.46
CA ASN A 277 -9.20 -23.49 -5.27
C ASN A 277 -8.09 -22.81 -4.46
N ILE A 278 -7.09 -22.21 -5.11
CA ILE A 278 -6.05 -21.42 -4.44
C ILE A 278 -6.68 -20.26 -3.66
N LEU A 279 -7.55 -19.47 -4.31
CA LEU A 279 -8.25 -18.36 -3.67
C LEU A 279 -9.11 -18.82 -2.49
N LYS A 280 -9.85 -19.94 -2.64
CA LYS A 280 -10.70 -20.48 -1.56
C LYS A 280 -9.90 -20.90 -0.32
N ASN A 281 -8.67 -21.37 -0.51
CA ASN A 281 -7.80 -21.82 0.58
C ASN A 281 -6.83 -20.72 1.07
N ALA A 282 -6.99 -19.48 0.60
CA ALA A 282 -6.16 -18.37 1.05
C ALA A 282 -6.41 -18.10 2.55
N THR A 283 -5.38 -18.30 3.37
CA THR A 283 -5.45 -18.15 4.82
C THR A 283 -5.28 -16.71 5.29
N HIS A 284 -4.74 -15.84 4.43
CA HIS A 284 -4.36 -14.48 4.76
C HIS A 284 -4.88 -13.47 3.75
N PHE A 285 -5.01 -12.23 4.23
CA PHE A 285 -5.50 -11.07 3.51
C PHE A 285 -4.49 -9.93 3.62
N ASN A 286 -4.39 -9.08 2.58
CA ASN A 286 -3.52 -7.92 2.59
C ASN A 286 -4.23 -6.67 3.17
N PRO A 287 -3.86 -6.21 4.39
CA PRO A 287 -4.41 -5.00 4.99
C PRO A 287 -3.87 -3.70 4.36
N VAL A 288 -2.91 -3.79 3.44
CA VAL A 288 -2.09 -2.65 2.96
C VAL A 288 -1.35 -2.02 4.15
N ASP A 289 -0.68 -2.85 4.93
CA ASP A 289 0.29 -2.42 5.95
C ASP A 289 1.69 -2.82 5.45
N ILE A 290 2.37 -1.86 4.82
CA ILE A 290 3.60 -2.13 4.07
C ILE A 290 4.71 -1.20 4.57
N VAL A 291 5.89 -1.75 4.82
CA VAL A 291 7.10 -1.00 5.14
C VAL A 291 8.12 -1.20 4.02
N CYS A 292 8.52 -0.10 3.39
CA CYS A 292 9.36 -0.08 2.20
C CYS A 292 10.76 0.46 2.51
N GLY A 293 11.79 -0.22 2.03
CA GLY A 293 13.16 0.28 1.92
C GLY A 293 13.47 0.57 0.45
N VAL A 294 13.71 1.85 0.13
CA VAL A 294 13.82 2.35 -1.25
C VAL A 294 15.22 2.85 -1.63
N LYS A 295 16.21 2.64 -0.76
CA LYS A 295 17.62 2.97 -1.00
C LYS A 295 18.46 1.70 -1.07
N ASN A 296 19.53 1.76 -1.86
CA ASN A 296 20.51 0.69 -2.01
C ASN A 296 21.59 0.76 -0.92
N TYR A 297 22.52 -0.19 -0.93
CA TYR A 297 23.63 -0.29 0.02
C TYR A 297 24.59 0.90 -0.01
N LYS A 298 24.55 1.74 -1.05
CA LYS A 298 25.31 2.98 -1.18
C LYS A 298 24.54 4.21 -0.70
N GLY A 299 23.34 4.03 -0.14
CA GLY A 299 22.43 5.12 0.25
C GLY A 299 21.77 5.83 -0.93
N GLN A 300 21.88 5.29 -2.15
CA GLN A 300 21.25 5.88 -3.34
C GLN A 300 19.82 5.36 -3.47
N LYS A 301 18.88 6.25 -3.75
CA LYS A 301 17.50 5.88 -4.02
C LYS A 301 17.40 5.09 -5.33
N TYR A 302 16.64 4.00 -5.32
CA TYR A 302 16.27 3.30 -6.54
C TYR A 302 15.28 4.14 -7.35
N ASP A 303 15.41 4.12 -8.66
CA ASP A 303 14.29 4.53 -9.52
C ASP A 303 13.25 3.40 -9.51
N LEU A 304 12.13 3.62 -8.83
CA LEU A 304 11.12 2.59 -8.60
C LEU A 304 10.43 2.14 -9.90
N HIS A 305 10.49 2.96 -10.96
CA HIS A 305 9.96 2.62 -12.28
C HIS A 305 10.69 1.44 -12.92
N GLU A 306 11.96 1.21 -12.57
CA GLU A 306 12.76 0.08 -13.08
C GLU A 306 12.29 -1.27 -12.50
N TYR A 307 11.42 -1.26 -11.48
CA TYR A 307 10.99 -2.45 -10.75
C TYR A 307 9.50 -2.80 -10.97
N VAL A 308 8.92 -2.28 -12.04
CA VAL A 308 7.50 -2.45 -12.43
C VAL A 308 7.32 -3.57 -13.47
N ASP A 309 6.34 -4.45 -13.26
CA ASP A 309 5.85 -5.33 -14.33
C ASP A 309 4.67 -4.66 -15.06
N HIS A 310 4.96 -4.04 -16.20
CA HIS A 310 3.96 -3.37 -17.03
C HIS A 310 2.92 -4.31 -17.65
N ASN A 311 3.16 -5.63 -17.67
CA ASN A 311 2.21 -6.60 -18.22
C ASN A 311 1.06 -6.93 -17.26
N THR A 312 1.12 -6.44 -16.01
CA THR A 312 0.10 -6.69 -14.99
C THR A 312 -1.05 -5.67 -14.99
N ALA A 313 -1.03 -4.71 -15.91
CA ALA A 313 -2.16 -3.84 -16.17
C ALA A 313 -3.39 -4.68 -16.55
N PHE A 314 -4.57 -4.29 -16.07
CA PHE A 314 -5.79 -5.07 -16.31
C PHE A 314 -6.98 -4.19 -16.62
N ILE A 315 -7.99 -4.76 -17.30
CA ILE A 315 -9.22 -4.07 -17.62
C ILE A 315 -10.23 -4.28 -16.50
N SER A 316 -10.71 -3.19 -15.90
CA SER A 316 -11.78 -3.24 -14.91
C SER A 316 -13.13 -2.84 -15.51
N MET A 317 -14.17 -3.55 -15.09
CA MET A 317 -15.57 -3.25 -15.45
C MET A 317 -16.17 -2.37 -14.35
N LYS A 318 -16.76 -1.25 -14.74
CA LYS A 318 -17.47 -0.33 -13.83
C LYS A 318 -18.80 0.11 -14.46
N THR A 319 -19.64 0.76 -13.67
CA THR A 319 -20.87 1.39 -14.15
C THR A 319 -20.83 2.88 -13.79
N LYS A 320 -21.19 3.75 -14.74
CA LYS A 320 -21.41 5.19 -14.52
C LYS A 320 -22.78 5.53 -15.08
N THR A 321 -23.64 6.19 -14.28
CA THR A 321 -25.00 6.61 -14.67
C THR A 321 -25.81 5.49 -15.36
N GLY A 322 -25.74 4.27 -14.81
CA GLY A 322 -26.46 3.09 -15.35
C GLY A 322 -25.87 2.50 -16.64
N LYS A 323 -24.78 3.06 -17.19
CA LYS A 323 -24.06 2.52 -18.36
C LYS A 323 -22.79 1.82 -17.90
N ASP A 324 -22.56 0.62 -18.44
CA ASP A 324 -21.33 -0.12 -18.20
C ASP A 324 -20.17 0.44 -19.02
N LEU A 325 -19.00 0.47 -18.40
CA LEU A 325 -17.74 0.90 -19.01
C LEU A 325 -16.60 -0.04 -18.63
N LYS A 326 -15.57 -0.02 -19.48
CA LYS A 326 -14.25 -0.62 -19.26
C LYS A 326 -13.24 0.49 -19.05
N ALA A 327 -12.34 0.31 -18.10
CA ALA A 327 -11.18 1.19 -17.91
C ALA A 327 -9.92 0.34 -17.77
N LEU A 328 -8.79 0.85 -18.28
CA LEU A 328 -7.49 0.24 -18.04
C LEU A 328 -6.98 0.68 -16.68
N GLU A 329 -6.74 -0.26 -15.78
CA GLU A 329 -6.04 0.01 -14.52
C GLU A 329 -4.56 -0.31 -14.71
N LEU A 330 -3.71 0.66 -14.35
CA LEU A 330 -2.26 0.49 -14.38
C LEU A 330 -1.83 -0.57 -13.36
N PRO A 331 -0.61 -1.13 -13.50
CA PRO A 331 -0.04 -2.04 -12.51
C PRO A 331 -0.20 -1.49 -11.09
N GLY A 332 -1.03 -2.11 -10.25
CA GLY A 332 -1.33 -1.60 -8.91
C GLY A 332 -0.07 -1.45 -8.04
N LEU A 333 -0.09 -0.52 -7.08
CA LEU A 333 1.08 -0.14 -6.28
C LEU A 333 1.79 -1.36 -5.68
N TRP A 334 1.06 -2.17 -4.93
CA TRP A 334 1.60 -3.31 -4.20
C TRP A 334 1.51 -4.64 -4.95
N ASN A 335 1.21 -4.64 -6.24
CA ASN A 335 1.25 -5.84 -7.06
C ASN A 335 2.24 -5.66 -8.22
N GLY A 336 1.81 -5.02 -9.30
CA GLY A 336 2.58 -4.84 -10.52
C GLY A 336 3.65 -3.76 -10.42
N SER A 337 3.35 -2.63 -9.80
CA SER A 337 4.33 -1.54 -9.60
C SER A 337 5.46 -1.92 -8.64
N MET A 338 5.26 -2.96 -7.83
CA MET A 338 6.26 -3.54 -6.93
C MET A 338 6.65 -4.97 -7.33
N ALA A 339 6.41 -5.37 -8.57
CA ALA A 339 6.56 -6.76 -8.99
C ALA A 339 7.99 -7.28 -8.81
N PHE A 340 8.99 -6.45 -9.08
CA PHE A 340 10.40 -6.84 -9.00
C PHE A 340 11.06 -6.47 -7.66
N TRP A 341 10.27 -6.21 -6.62
CA TRP A 341 10.77 -5.93 -5.27
C TRP A 341 11.04 -7.21 -4.49
N ASN A 342 12.01 -7.16 -3.59
CA ASN A 342 12.22 -8.20 -2.59
C ASN A 342 11.08 -8.14 -1.56
N THR A 343 10.28 -9.21 -1.48
CA THR A 343 9.00 -9.21 -0.75
C THR A 343 9.02 -10.18 0.43
N ILE A 344 8.63 -9.68 1.59
CA ILE A 344 8.49 -10.46 2.82
C ILE A 344 7.07 -10.29 3.34
N PHE A 345 6.38 -11.41 3.59
CA PHE A 345 5.07 -11.42 4.21
C PHE A 345 5.17 -11.86 5.67
N VAL A 346 4.52 -11.11 6.56
CA VAL A 346 4.58 -11.33 8.01
C VAL A 346 3.16 -11.41 8.54
N GLU A 347 2.78 -12.52 9.18
CA GLU A 347 1.50 -12.60 9.87
C GLU A 347 1.48 -11.58 11.03
N VAL A 348 0.47 -10.71 11.05
CA VAL A 348 0.20 -9.74 12.11
C VAL A 348 -1.23 -9.92 12.63
N PRO A 349 -1.53 -9.53 13.88
CA PRO A 349 -2.88 -9.72 14.40
C PRO A 349 -3.90 -8.83 13.69
N LEU A 350 -5.15 -9.29 13.67
CA LEU A 350 -6.26 -8.61 13.01
C LEU A 350 -6.48 -7.18 13.52
N ILE A 351 -6.08 -6.86 14.76
CA ILE A 351 -6.17 -5.51 15.33
C ILE A 351 -5.36 -4.45 14.55
N THR A 352 -4.40 -4.86 13.72
CA THR A 352 -3.67 -3.95 12.81
C THR A 352 -4.48 -3.54 11.58
N PHE A 353 -5.66 -4.14 11.39
CA PHE A 353 -6.54 -3.94 10.24
C PHE A 353 -7.98 -3.63 10.65
N ASN A 354 -8.30 -2.34 10.77
CA ASN A 354 -9.62 -1.83 11.10
C ASN A 354 -10.06 -0.77 10.08
N PRO A 355 -10.38 -1.18 8.84
CA PRO A 355 -10.82 -0.25 7.82
C PRO A 355 -12.28 0.17 8.02
N VAL A 356 -12.58 1.44 7.75
CA VAL A 356 -13.95 1.95 7.65
C VAL A 356 -14.40 1.93 6.19
N LYS A 357 -14.98 0.82 5.73
CA LYS A 357 -15.49 0.67 4.35
C LYS A 357 -16.95 1.10 4.24
N THR A 358 -17.73 0.89 5.31
CA THR A 358 -19.13 1.24 5.46
C THR A 358 -19.37 1.93 6.79
N VAL A 359 -20.49 2.64 6.94
CA VAL A 359 -20.86 3.29 8.21
C VAL A 359 -21.03 2.30 9.36
N ASN A 360 -21.36 1.04 9.07
CA ASN A 360 -21.52 0.00 10.08
C ASN A 360 -20.18 -0.47 10.66
N ASP A 361 -19.07 -0.29 9.94
CA ASP A 361 -17.74 -0.64 10.46
C ASP A 361 -17.40 0.17 11.70
N LEU A 362 -17.88 1.42 11.79
CA LEU A 362 -17.71 2.27 12.97
C LEU A 362 -18.34 1.68 14.23
N LEU A 363 -19.25 0.71 14.14
CA LEU A 363 -19.84 0.03 15.29
C LEU A 363 -18.93 -1.05 15.88
N LYS A 364 -17.84 -1.43 15.20
CA LYS A 364 -16.88 -2.44 15.68
C LYS A 364 -16.11 -1.91 16.91
N PRO A 365 -15.67 -2.79 17.82
CA PRO A 365 -14.98 -2.39 19.05
C PRO A 365 -13.76 -1.48 18.84
N ALA A 366 -13.00 -1.69 17.75
CA ALA A 366 -11.83 -0.89 17.42
C ALA A 366 -12.12 0.58 17.11
N HIS A 367 -13.40 0.92 16.85
CA HIS A 367 -13.87 2.28 16.58
C HIS A 367 -14.74 2.85 17.72
N GLN A 368 -14.86 2.11 18.83
CA GLN A 368 -15.70 2.48 19.98
C GLN A 368 -14.84 2.72 21.21
N VAL A 369 -15.05 3.88 21.85
CA VAL A 369 -14.31 4.31 23.05
C VAL A 369 -14.82 3.63 24.33
N LYS A 370 -15.94 2.89 24.24
CA LYS A 370 -16.67 2.34 25.39
C LYS A 370 -15.95 1.22 26.13
#